data_AF-A0A536CUX1-F1
#
_entry.id   AF-A0A536CUX1-F1
#
_cell.length_a   1.000
_cell.length_b   1.000
_cell.length_c   1.000
_cell.angle_alpha   90.00
_cell.angle_beta   90.00
_cell.angle_gamma   90.00
#
_symmetry.space_group_name_H-M   'P 1'
#
loop_
_entity.id
_entity.type
_entity.pdbx_description
1 polymer ?
#
loop_
_entity_poly.entity_id
_entity_poly.type
_entity_poly.pdbx_seq_one_letter_code
_entity_poly.pdbx_strand_id
1 'polypeptide(L)'
;YIEKIGYRPGKLFGAALGVAETLGGLFLAVGFLTPLAAAALMSAMAGAALSSHVKNGFWNTKGGYEYTLTLGGVAAGIAFTGAGSYSLDHLLGWDLGGMWWGELAVALALAASIAIETYRHQQLARLQAVREPSSAAD
;
A
#
# COMPACT_ATOMS: atom_id res chain seq x y z
N TYR A 1 -14.69 5.96 8.35
CA TYR A 1 -13.31 6.46 8.26
C TYR A 1 -12.84 6.50 6.81
N ILE A 2 -12.81 5.36 6.10
CA ILE A 2 -12.34 5.21 4.70
C ILE A 2 -12.91 6.25 3.71
N GLU A 3 -14.20 6.61 3.81
CA GLU A 3 -14.77 7.66 2.94
C GLU A 3 -14.23 9.06 3.23
N LYS A 4 -13.88 9.36 4.49
CA LYS A 4 -13.33 10.67 4.89
C LYS A 4 -11.94 10.91 4.32
N ILE A 5 -11.19 9.84 4.03
CA ILE A 5 -9.84 9.92 3.44
C ILE A 5 -9.84 9.79 1.90
N GLY A 6 -11.02 9.67 1.27
CA GLY A 6 -11.19 9.78 -0.18
C GLY A 6 -11.55 8.50 -0.95
N TYR A 7 -11.72 7.36 -0.29
CA TYR A 7 -12.07 6.10 -0.96
C TYR A 7 -13.59 5.84 -0.91
N ARG A 8 -14.26 5.79 -2.07
CA ARG A 8 -15.73 5.57 -2.17
C ARG A 8 -16.07 4.51 -3.21
N PRO A 9 -17.02 3.59 -2.91
CA PRO A 9 -17.80 3.48 -1.68
C PRO A 9 -17.01 2.87 -0.51
N GLY A 10 -17.05 3.48 0.68
CA GLY A 10 -16.09 3.17 1.74
C GLY A 10 -16.25 1.79 2.37
N LYS A 11 -17.45 1.19 2.31
CA LYS A 11 -17.66 -0.20 2.78
C LYS A 11 -16.94 -1.20 1.89
N LEU A 12 -17.03 -1.05 0.56
CA LEU A 12 -16.36 -1.95 -0.39
C LEU A 12 -14.84 -1.75 -0.34
N PHE A 13 -14.38 -0.50 -0.38
CA PHE A 13 -12.95 -0.21 -0.28
C PHE A 13 -12.36 -0.65 1.08
N GLY A 14 -13.10 -0.47 2.17
CA GLY A 14 -12.67 -0.94 3.49
C GLY A 14 -12.60 -2.47 3.58
N ALA A 15 -13.59 -3.18 3.04
CA ALA A 15 -13.55 -4.65 2.99
C ALA A 15 -12.42 -5.16 2.08
N ALA A 16 -12.26 -4.56 0.90
CA ALA A 16 -11.19 -4.90 -0.03
C ALA A 16 -9.80 -4.65 0.59
N LEU A 17 -9.62 -3.52 1.27
CA LEU A 17 -8.40 -3.20 1.99
C LEU A 17 -8.11 -4.24 3.09
N GLY A 18 -9.09 -4.55 3.95
CA GLY A 18 -8.90 -5.53 5.01
C GLY A 18 -8.55 -6.93 4.50
N VAL A 19 -9.19 -7.37 3.41
CA VAL A 19 -8.85 -8.64 2.75
C VAL A 19 -7.45 -8.60 2.15
N ALA A 20 -7.11 -7.51 1.44
CA ALA A 20 -5.80 -7.35 0.82
C ALA A 20 -4.67 -7.30 1.86
N GLU A 21 -4.85 -6.59 2.97
CA GLU A 21 -3.87 -6.50 4.06
C GLU A 21 -3.70 -7.86 4.75
N THR A 22 -4.80 -8.58 5.01
CA THR A 22 -4.76 -9.88 5.67
C THR A 22 -4.09 -10.93 4.78
N LEU A 23 -4.51 -11.04 3.52
CA LEU A 23 -3.94 -12.01 2.59
C LEU A 23 -2.51 -11.64 2.20
N GLY A 24 -2.22 -10.36 1.97
CA GLY A 24 -0.87 -9.88 1.67
C GLY A 24 0.10 -10.15 2.81
N GLY A 25 -0.31 -9.86 4.05
CA GLY A 25 0.47 -10.18 5.25
C GLY A 25 0.67 -11.69 5.42
N LEU A 26 -0.39 -12.48 5.19
CA LEU A 26 -0.30 -13.94 5.25
C LEU A 26 0.67 -14.49 4.21
N PHE A 27 0.57 -14.05 2.96
CA PHE A 27 1.45 -14.47 1.87
C PHE A 27 2.90 -14.11 2.14
N LEU A 28 3.15 -12.90 2.67
CA LEU A 28 4.49 -12.50 3.08
C LEU A 28 5.01 -13.36 4.24
N ALA A 29 4.16 -13.68 5.22
CA ALA A 29 4.54 -14.47 6.40
C ALA A 29 4.89 -15.92 6.06
N VAL A 30 4.16 -16.55 5.13
CA VAL A 30 4.44 -17.92 4.68
C VAL A 30 5.45 -17.97 3.53
N GLY A 31 5.87 -16.81 3.01
CA GLY A 31 6.75 -16.70 1.85
C GLY A 31 6.15 -17.31 0.60
N PHE A 32 4.92 -16.93 0.26
CA PHE A 32 4.24 -17.34 -0.98
C PHE A 32 4.09 -16.14 -1.92
N LEU A 33 4.56 -16.28 -3.15
CA LEU A 33 4.67 -15.20 -4.13
C LEU A 33 5.34 -13.96 -3.51
N THR A 34 6.48 -14.18 -2.86
CA THR A 34 7.20 -13.19 -2.03
C THR A 34 7.32 -11.80 -2.66
N PRO A 35 7.81 -11.63 -3.91
CA PRO A 35 7.92 -10.30 -4.51
C PRO A 35 6.56 -9.62 -4.70
N LEU A 36 5.49 -10.37 -4.96
CA LEU A 36 4.13 -9.83 -5.09
C LEU A 36 3.56 -9.40 -3.73
N ALA A 37 3.74 -10.24 -2.70
CA ALA A 37 3.32 -9.91 -1.34
C ALA A 37 4.06 -8.68 -0.80
N ALA A 38 5.37 -8.59 -1.07
CA ALA A 38 6.19 -7.42 -0.74
C ALA A 38 5.73 -6.17 -1.52
N ALA A 39 5.41 -6.29 -2.81
CA ALA A 39 4.89 -5.17 -3.59
C ALA A 39 3.56 -4.64 -3.06
N ALA A 40 2.66 -5.54 -2.66
CA ALA A 40 1.39 -5.19 -2.03
C ALA A 40 1.61 -4.43 -0.71
N LEU A 41 2.53 -4.91 0.14
CA LEU A 41 2.87 -4.24 1.40
C LEU A 41 3.50 -2.85 1.16
N MET A 42 4.44 -2.73 0.23
CA MET A 42 5.04 -1.45 -0.14
C MET A 42 3.97 -0.45 -0.59
N SER A 43 3.04 -0.87 -1.44
CA SER A 43 1.95 -0.01 -1.93
C SER A 43 0.99 0.39 -0.81
N ALA A 44 0.63 -0.54 0.08
CA ALA A 44 -0.21 -0.24 1.24
C ALA A 44 0.46 0.77 2.18
N MET A 45 1.76 0.63 2.44
CA MET A 45 2.52 1.58 3.25
C MET A 45 2.62 2.96 2.60
N ALA A 46 2.78 3.04 1.27
CA ALA A 46 2.76 4.31 0.54
C ALA A 46 1.39 5.00 0.65
N GLY A 47 0.29 4.25 0.45
CA GLY A 47 -1.07 4.78 0.61
C GLY A 47 -1.35 5.25 2.05
N ALA A 48 -0.91 4.50 3.07
CA ALA A 48 -1.02 4.90 4.47
C ALA A 48 -0.24 6.20 4.74
N ALA A 49 1.01 6.28 4.27
CA ALA A 49 1.86 7.46 4.39
C ALA A 49 1.16 8.69 3.78
N LEU A 50 0.75 8.62 2.52
CA LEU A 50 0.20 9.74 1.75
C LEU A 50 -1.23 10.14 2.18
N SER A 51 -2.02 9.20 2.68
CA SER A 51 -3.40 9.48 3.08
C SER A 51 -3.51 10.04 4.50
N SER A 52 -2.72 9.53 5.44
CA SER A 52 -2.99 9.70 6.88
C SER A 52 -1.80 10.21 7.70
N HIS A 53 -0.56 9.97 7.26
CA HIS A 53 0.63 10.22 8.09
C HIS A 53 1.52 11.38 7.63
N VAL A 54 1.56 11.69 6.32
CA VAL A 54 2.47 12.70 5.75
C VAL A 54 2.25 14.09 6.34
N LYS A 55 1.02 14.43 6.73
CA LYS A 55 0.66 15.72 7.34
C LYS A 55 1.20 15.88 8.78
N ASN A 56 1.55 14.78 9.43
CA ASN A 56 2.00 14.76 10.83
C ASN A 56 3.54 14.87 10.94
N GLY A 57 4.25 14.99 9.82
CA GLY A 57 5.71 15.04 9.75
C GLY A 57 6.35 13.66 9.73
N PHE A 58 7.65 13.59 10.04
CA PHE A 58 8.44 12.36 9.93
C PHE A 58 8.17 11.39 11.11
N TRP A 59 8.40 11.84 12.34
CA TRP A 59 8.47 10.97 13.52
C TRP A 59 7.15 10.25 13.85
N ASN A 60 7.22 8.94 14.04
CA ASN A 60 6.06 8.11 14.40
C ASN A 60 5.47 8.48 15.76
N THR A 61 6.27 9.03 16.68
CA THR A 61 5.80 9.53 17.99
C THR A 61 4.75 10.64 17.87
N LYS A 62 4.72 11.35 16.73
CA LYS A 62 3.71 12.37 16.40
C LYS A 62 2.66 11.86 15.41
N GLY A 63 2.64 10.55 15.13
CA GLY A 63 1.83 9.95 14.08
C GLY A 63 2.36 10.22 12.66
N GLY A 64 3.66 10.51 12.51
CA GLY A 64 4.33 10.70 11.23
C GLY A 64 4.53 9.40 10.42
N TYR A 65 5.15 9.52 9.24
CA TYR A 65 5.26 8.43 8.26
C TYR A 65 6.51 7.55 8.41
N GLU A 66 7.37 7.81 9.41
CA GLU A 66 8.59 7.04 9.70
C GLU A 66 8.31 5.53 9.73
N TYR A 67 7.31 5.09 10.49
CA TYR A 67 7.02 3.66 10.63
C TYR A 67 6.57 3.02 9.32
N THR A 68 5.70 3.69 8.56
CA THR A 68 5.28 3.22 7.23
C THR A 68 6.44 3.14 6.26
N LEU A 69 7.39 4.09 6.32
CA LEU A 69 8.59 4.08 5.49
C LEU A 69 9.51 2.91 5.87
N THR A 70 9.71 2.67 7.17
CA THR A 70 10.50 1.53 7.66
C THR A 70 9.92 0.21 7.19
N LEU A 71 8.60 0.01 7.34
CA LEU A 71 7.93 -1.22 6.87
C LEU A 71 8.03 -1.38 5.35
N GLY A 72 7.86 -0.31 4.58
CA GLY A 72 8.05 -0.33 3.13
C GLY A 72 9.49 -0.69 2.74
N GLY A 73 10.48 -0.15 3.44
CA GLY A 73 11.90 -0.48 3.23
C GLY A 73 12.23 -1.94 3.56
N VAL A 74 11.67 -2.48 4.64
CA VAL A 74 11.80 -3.92 4.98
C VAL A 74 11.16 -4.79 3.89
N ALA A 75 9.97 -4.42 3.42
CA ALA A 75 9.30 -5.13 2.33
C ALA A 75 10.14 -5.12 1.04
N ALA A 76 10.73 -3.97 0.69
CA ALA A 76 11.67 -3.89 -0.43
C ALA A 76 12.86 -4.83 -0.23
N GLY A 77 13.48 -4.82 0.94
CA GLY A 77 14.57 -5.73 1.29
C GLY A 77 14.19 -7.20 1.06
N ILE A 78 13.03 -7.63 1.56
CA ILE A 78 12.51 -8.99 1.37
C ILE A 78 12.29 -9.31 -0.11
N ALA A 79 11.79 -8.36 -0.92
CA ALA A 79 11.61 -8.56 -2.35
C ALA A 79 12.95 -8.84 -3.08
N PHE A 80 14.03 -8.19 -2.66
CA PHE A 80 15.36 -8.41 -3.23
C PHE A 80 16.03 -9.68 -2.70
N THR A 81 15.86 -10.01 -1.42
CA THR A 81 16.53 -11.17 -0.82
C THR A 81 15.77 -12.48 -0.99
N GLY A 82 14.46 -12.42 -1.27
CA GLY A 82 13.56 -13.57 -1.24
C GLY A 82 13.15 -13.98 0.19
N ALA A 83 12.21 -14.93 0.31
CA ALA A 83 11.66 -15.38 1.59
C ALA A 83 12.46 -16.50 2.31
N GLY A 84 13.57 -16.93 1.72
CA GLY A 84 14.46 -17.94 2.32
C GLY A 84 13.95 -19.38 2.22
N SER A 85 14.67 -20.31 2.85
CA SER A 85 14.47 -21.77 2.70
C SER A 85 13.23 -22.34 3.37
N TYR A 86 12.64 -21.63 4.34
CA TYR A 86 11.41 -22.06 5.01
C TYR A 86 10.13 -21.51 4.36
N SER A 87 10.24 -20.94 3.16
CA SER A 87 9.13 -20.34 2.42
C SER A 87 8.34 -21.37 1.61
N LEU A 88 7.06 -21.08 1.36
CA LEU A 88 6.26 -21.86 0.41
C LEU A 88 6.81 -21.75 -1.02
N ASP A 89 7.37 -20.61 -1.40
CA ASP A 89 8.06 -20.44 -2.68
C ASP A 89 9.18 -21.48 -2.83
N HIS A 90 10.02 -21.64 -1.80
CA HIS A 90 11.09 -22.65 -1.82
C HIS A 90 10.53 -24.08 -1.84
N LEU A 91 9.48 -24.37 -1.06
CA LEU A 91 8.84 -25.69 -1.05
C LEU A 91 8.25 -26.07 -2.42
N LEU A 92 7.77 -25.07 -3.17
CA LEU A 92 7.26 -25.23 -4.53
C LEU A 92 8.37 -25.21 -5.60
N GLY A 93 9.63 -25.05 -5.19
CA GLY A 93 10.79 -24.99 -6.08
C GLY A 93 10.93 -23.67 -6.83
N TRP A 94 10.28 -22.60 -6.37
CA TRP A 94 10.38 -21.26 -6.95
C TRP A 94 11.50 -20.47 -6.28
N ASP A 95 12.42 -19.96 -7.11
CA ASP A 95 13.43 -18.99 -6.69
C ASP A 95 13.01 -17.58 -7.11
N LEU A 96 12.24 -16.93 -6.23
CA LEU A 96 11.68 -15.59 -6.45
C LEU A 96 12.50 -14.47 -5.78
N GLY A 97 13.78 -14.73 -5.49
CA GLY A 97 14.72 -13.74 -4.97
C GLY A 97 15.61 -13.11 -6.05
N GLY A 98 16.35 -12.07 -5.69
CA GLY A 98 17.35 -11.43 -6.54
C GLY A 98 16.90 -10.12 -7.19
N MET A 99 17.82 -9.52 -7.94
CA MET A 99 17.68 -8.15 -8.47
C MET A 99 16.44 -7.98 -9.35
N TRP A 100 16.20 -8.93 -10.27
CA TRP A 100 15.08 -8.87 -11.22
C TRP A 100 13.72 -8.87 -10.53
N TRP A 101 13.51 -9.78 -9.56
CA TRP A 101 12.26 -9.88 -8.83
C TRP A 101 12.05 -8.69 -7.87
N GLY A 102 13.12 -8.21 -7.23
CA GLY A 102 13.06 -7.02 -6.40
C GLY A 102 12.71 -5.75 -7.18
N GLU A 103 13.35 -5.52 -8.33
CA GLU A 103 13.03 -4.38 -9.20
C GLU A 103 11.59 -4.45 -9.72
N LEU A 104 11.14 -5.62 -10.17
CA LEU A 104 9.75 -5.82 -10.59
C LEU A 104 8.75 -5.56 -9.46
N ALA A 105 9.06 -6.01 -8.24
CA ALA A 105 8.21 -5.76 -7.07
C ALA A 105 8.10 -4.26 -6.76
N VAL A 106 9.23 -3.53 -6.81
CA VAL A 106 9.24 -2.07 -6.61
C VAL A 106 8.46 -1.38 -7.72
N ALA A 107 8.68 -1.73 -8.98
CA ALA A 107 7.95 -1.15 -10.12
C ALA A 107 6.43 -1.38 -10.00
N LEU A 108 6.03 -2.60 -9.61
CA LEU A 108 4.63 -2.95 -9.39
C LEU A 108 4.03 -2.16 -8.22
N ALA A 109 4.76 -2.04 -7.10
CA ALA A 109 4.32 -1.26 -5.95
C ALA A 109 4.12 0.23 -6.30
N LEU A 110 5.04 0.81 -7.08
CA LEU A 110 4.94 2.18 -7.56
C LEU A 110 3.73 2.35 -8.48
N ALA A 111 3.55 1.46 -9.46
CA ALA A 111 2.41 1.51 -10.38
C ALA A 111 1.07 1.40 -9.63
N ALA A 112 0.97 0.47 -8.69
CA ALA A 112 -0.22 0.29 -7.85
C ALA A 112 -0.50 1.54 -7.00
N SER A 113 0.53 2.09 -6.34
CA SER A 113 0.39 3.30 -5.53
C SER A 113 -0.03 4.51 -6.37
N ILE A 114 0.59 4.72 -7.53
CA ILE A 114 0.18 5.83 -8.42
C ILE A 114 -1.28 5.67 -8.83
N ALA A 115 -1.73 4.46 -9.18
CA ALA A 115 -3.11 4.23 -9.56
C ALA A 115 -4.09 4.49 -8.41
N ILE A 116 -3.79 3.98 -7.21
CA ILE A 116 -4.62 4.12 -6.00
C ILE A 116 -4.72 5.59 -5.57
N GLU A 117 -3.58 6.28 -5.49
CA GLU A 117 -3.52 7.68 -5.09
C GLU A 117 -4.18 8.59 -6.12
N THR A 118 -3.98 8.33 -7.42
CA THR A 118 -4.64 9.08 -8.49
C THR A 118 -6.15 8.92 -8.41
N TYR A 119 -6.63 7.69 -8.22
CA TYR A 119 -8.05 7.43 -8.02
C TYR A 119 -8.60 8.20 -6.80
N ARG A 120 -7.88 8.16 -5.67
CA ARG A 120 -8.24 8.89 -4.45
C ARG A 120 -8.30 10.40 -4.69
N HIS A 121 -7.31 10.98 -5.37
CA HIS A 121 -7.27 12.41 -5.69
C HIS A 121 -8.44 12.83 -6.57
N GLN A 122 -8.79 12.03 -7.58
CA GLN A 122 -9.96 12.29 -8.44
C GLN A 122 -11.26 12.25 -7.63
N GLN A 123 -11.40 11.31 -6.70
CA GLN A 123 -12.59 11.23 -5.83
C GLN A 123 -12.69 12.45 -4.92
N LEU A 124 -11.59 12.85 -4.27
CA LEU A 124 -11.59 14.04 -3.40
C LEU A 124 -11.96 15.32 -4.18
N ALA A 125 -11.43 15.51 -5.39
CA ALA A 125 -11.78 16.66 -6.23
C ALA A 125 -13.27 16.67 -6.62
N ARG A 126 -13.85 15.50 -6.96
CA ARG A 126 -15.28 15.37 -7.24
C ARG A 126 -16.15 15.74 -6.03
N LEU A 127 -15.71 15.41 -4.81
CA LEU A 127 -16.44 15.75 -3.59
C LEU A 127 -16.44 17.25 -3.31
N GLN A 128 -15.34 17.94 -3.60
CA GLN A 128 -15.25 19.39 -3.46
C GLN A 128 -16.18 20.10 -4.46
N ALA A 129 -16.15 19.69 -5.74
CA ALA A 129 -16.99 20.25 -6.78
C ALA A 129 -18.51 20.11 -6.51
N VAL A 130 -18.93 19.01 -5.86
CA VAL A 130 -20.33 18.81 -5.44
C VAL A 130 -20.71 19.66 -4.22
N ARG A 131 -19.73 20.09 -3.40
CA ARG A 131 -19.97 20.86 -2.16
C ARG A 131 -20.00 22.38 -2.40
N GLU A 132 -19.30 22.87 -3.43
CA GLU A 132 -19.25 24.29 -3.81
C GLU A 132 -20.51 24.92 -4.48
N PRO A 133 -21.57 24.22 -4.94
CA PRO A 133 -22.69 24.88 -5.62
C PRO A 133 -23.64 25.72 -4.73
N SER A 134 -23.53 25.70 -3.39
CA SER A 134 -24.51 26.36 -2.50
C SER A 134 -23.98 27.45 -1.58
N SER A 135 -22.67 27.73 -1.52
CA SER A 135 -22.14 28.81 -0.66
C SER A 135 -21.88 30.13 -1.41
N ALA A 136 -22.15 30.17 -2.71
CA ALA A 136 -21.95 31.35 -3.56
C ALA A 136 -23.29 32.00 -3.97
N ALA A 137 -24.41 31.52 -3.43
CA ALA A 137 -25.77 32.00 -3.74
C ALA A 137 -26.42 32.81 -2.61
N ASP A 138 -25.69 33.09 -1.52
CA ASP A 138 -26.15 33.87 -0.36
C ASP A 138 -25.38 35.20 -0.22
#